data_AF-A0A524PU46-F1
#
_entry.id   AF-A0A524PU46-F1
#
_cell.length_a   1.000
_cell.length_b   1.000
_cell.length_c   1.000
_cell.angle_alpha   90.00
_cell.angle_beta   90.00
_cell.angle_gamma   90.00
#
_symmetry.space_group_name_H-M   'P 1'
#
loop_
_entity.id
_entity.type
_entity.pdbx_description
1 polymer ?
#
loop_
_entity_poly.entity_id
_entity_poly.type
_entity_poly.pdbx_seq_one_letter_code
_entity_poly.pdbx_strand_id
1 'polypeptide(L)'
;MSPELKRRGFVTLVVCIGAFASGALLSSETFMSKLPVYERYRCALCHTVSEPVTGNAPLNTFGTEFHANGDKWDNTLALKDSDQDGFSNGFELGDEEGDGTSTVTAERSNPGDPFDSPSSLDEKSWGIIKKLFTDEQRRSMR
;
A
#
# COMPACT_ATOMS: atom_id res chain seq x y z
N MET A 1 63.24 44.92 7.05
CA MET A 1 64.15 43.79 7.33
C MET A 1 63.33 42.74 8.07
N SER A 2 62.83 41.76 7.34
CA SER A 2 62.10 40.60 7.90
C SER A 2 63.08 39.72 8.69
N PRO A 3 62.59 38.91 9.63
CA PRO A 3 62.68 37.48 9.35
C PRO A 3 61.43 36.68 9.73
N GLU A 4 61.03 35.86 8.77
CA GLU A 4 60.34 34.59 8.91
C GLU A 4 60.96 33.68 9.99
N LEU A 5 60.15 33.01 10.83
CA LEU A 5 60.32 31.57 11.12
C LEU A 5 59.10 30.92 11.84
N LYS A 6 58.22 30.31 11.05
CA LYS A 6 57.87 28.87 11.10
C LYS A 6 57.95 28.13 12.45
N ARG A 7 56.79 27.76 13.05
CA ARG A 7 56.45 26.35 13.45
C ARG A 7 55.14 26.22 14.23
N ARG A 8 54.27 25.37 13.66
CA ARG A 8 53.49 24.30 14.30
C ARG A 8 52.28 24.67 15.17
N GLY A 9 51.11 24.38 14.59
CA GLY A 9 50.22 23.41 15.21
C GLY A 9 48.89 23.96 15.69
N PHE A 10 47.93 24.11 14.78
CA PHE A 10 46.55 23.76 15.09
C PHE A 10 45.81 23.37 13.80
N VAL A 11 45.63 22.08 13.63
CA VAL A 11 44.71 21.51 12.65
C VAL A 11 43.31 21.70 13.25
N THR A 12 42.53 22.65 12.75
CA THR A 12 41.09 22.69 13.05
C THR A 12 40.33 21.99 11.93
N LEU A 13 39.90 20.79 12.27
CA LEU A 13 39.02 19.90 11.55
C LEU A 13 37.64 20.56 11.28
N VAL A 14 37.10 20.25 10.12
CA VAL A 14 35.79 20.58 9.53
C VAL A 14 34.60 20.46 10.49
N VAL A 15 33.63 21.38 10.40
CA VAL A 15 32.20 21.08 10.63
C VAL A 15 31.36 21.70 9.50
N CYS A 16 31.08 20.88 8.48
CA CYS A 16 30.01 21.12 7.51
C CYS A 16 28.82 20.22 7.88
N ILE A 17 27.90 20.66 8.75
CA ILE A 17 26.63 19.95 9.03
C ILE A 17 25.60 21.00 9.48
N GLY A 18 24.40 21.13 8.92
CA GLY A 18 23.75 20.30 7.92
C GLY A 18 22.60 21.00 7.23
N ALA A 19 22.50 20.75 5.93
CA ALA A 19 21.27 20.91 5.17
C ALA A 19 20.87 19.51 4.73
N PHE A 20 20.04 18.78 5.49
CA PHE A 20 19.43 17.56 4.99
C PHE A 20 18.07 17.27 5.63
N ALA A 21 17.12 17.01 4.73
CA ALA A 21 15.89 16.23 4.89
C ALA A 21 14.71 16.88 5.64
N SER A 22 13.93 17.69 4.92
CA SER A 22 12.50 17.92 5.21
C SER A 22 11.61 17.48 4.06
N GLY A 23 12.00 16.45 3.30
CA GLY A 23 11.31 16.02 2.08
C GLY A 23 10.56 14.69 2.14
N ALA A 24 10.74 13.89 3.20
CA ALA A 24 10.31 12.48 3.19
C ALA A 24 8.91 12.20 3.76
N LEU A 25 8.21 13.20 4.33
CA LEU A 25 6.93 12.97 5.02
C LEU A 25 5.69 13.38 4.22
N LEU A 26 5.86 14.06 3.08
CA LEU A 26 4.73 14.62 2.31
C LEU A 26 4.37 13.80 1.05
N SER A 27 5.09 12.71 0.74
CA SER A 27 4.95 11.98 -0.53
C SER A 27 4.24 10.62 -0.46
N SER A 28 3.74 10.16 0.69
CA SER A 28 2.93 8.93 0.76
C SER A 28 1.44 9.20 0.63
N GLU A 29 0.85 10.05 1.47
CA GLU A 29 -0.62 10.23 1.53
C GLU A 29 -1.21 10.79 0.23
N THR A 30 -0.56 11.80 -0.38
CA THR A 30 -0.98 12.37 -1.67
C THR A 30 -0.78 11.41 -2.85
N PHE A 31 0.11 10.42 -2.69
CA PHE A 31 0.33 9.38 -3.68
C PHE A 31 -0.71 8.27 -3.53
N MET A 32 -0.99 7.85 -2.30
CA MET A 32 -2.01 6.84 -1.99
C MET A 32 -3.42 7.31 -2.38
N SER A 33 -3.70 8.62 -2.29
CA SER A 33 -4.98 9.19 -2.73
C SER A 33 -5.26 9.06 -4.24
N LYS A 34 -4.33 8.51 -5.01
CA LYS A 34 -4.55 8.14 -6.42
C LYS A 34 -5.25 6.79 -6.58
N LEU A 35 -5.25 5.96 -5.54
CA LEU A 35 -5.99 4.70 -5.50
C LEU A 35 -7.43 4.95 -5.02
N PRO A 36 -8.41 4.15 -5.46
CA PRO A 36 -9.82 4.35 -5.14
C PRO A 36 -10.12 4.16 -3.64
N VAL A 37 -9.43 3.22 -2.99
CA VAL A 37 -9.44 2.95 -1.54
C VAL A 37 -8.04 2.46 -1.14
N TYR A 38 -7.59 2.84 0.05
CA TYR A 38 -6.21 2.54 0.50
C TYR A 38 -6.01 2.50 2.02
N GLU A 39 -7.07 2.61 2.81
CA GLU A 39 -6.96 2.85 4.25
C GLU A 39 -6.59 1.59 5.03
N ARG A 40 -7.03 0.39 4.61
CA ARG A 40 -6.75 -0.84 5.36
C ARG A 40 -5.28 -1.22 5.25
N TYR A 41 -4.75 -1.23 4.03
CA TYR A 41 -3.42 -1.78 3.74
C TYR A 41 -2.35 -0.69 3.63
N ARG A 42 -2.75 0.56 3.32
CA ARG A 42 -1.86 1.73 3.22
C ARG A 42 -0.64 1.39 2.35
N CYS A 43 0.57 1.55 2.88
CA CYS A 43 1.81 1.28 2.17
C CYS A 43 1.94 -0.18 1.70
N ALA A 44 1.29 -1.14 2.37
CA ALA A 44 1.34 -2.55 2.00
C ALA A 44 0.64 -2.86 0.67
N LEU A 45 -0.19 -1.94 0.14
CA LEU A 45 -0.73 -2.06 -1.22
C LEU A 45 0.38 -2.05 -2.27
N CYS A 46 1.37 -1.17 -2.11
CA CYS A 46 2.45 -1.00 -3.10
C CYS A 46 3.77 -1.64 -2.68
N HIS A 47 3.98 -1.86 -1.38
CA HIS A 47 5.25 -2.34 -0.84
C HIS A 47 5.13 -3.71 -0.18
N THR A 48 6.22 -4.47 -0.16
CA THR A 48 6.30 -5.76 0.53
C THR A 48 6.36 -5.63 2.06
N VAL A 49 6.39 -4.41 2.59
CA VAL A 49 6.40 -4.09 4.01
C VAL A 49 5.42 -2.96 4.31
N SER A 50 4.72 -3.03 5.44
CA SER A 50 3.71 -2.04 5.82
C SER A 50 4.29 -0.70 6.30
N GLU A 51 5.55 -0.68 6.74
CA GLU A 51 6.26 0.51 7.20
C GLU A 51 7.56 0.70 6.39
N PRO A 52 7.44 1.11 5.11
CA PRO A 52 8.61 1.26 4.25
C PRO A 52 9.49 2.42 4.73
N VAL A 53 10.80 2.17 4.75
CA VAL A 53 11.82 3.20 4.97
C VAL A 53 12.85 3.16 3.84
N THR A 54 13.66 4.21 3.71
CA THR A 54 14.76 4.21 2.74
C THR A 54 15.65 2.98 2.94
N GLY A 55 15.80 2.18 1.90
CA GLY A 55 16.58 0.93 1.93
C GLY A 55 15.79 -0.32 2.33
N ASN A 56 14.52 -0.19 2.75
CA ASN A 56 13.61 -1.29 3.04
C ASN A 56 12.20 -0.97 2.51
N ALA A 57 12.10 -0.66 1.22
CA ALA A 57 10.84 -0.35 0.57
C ALA A 57 10.73 -1.00 -0.82
N PRO A 58 10.98 -2.33 -0.97
CA PRO A 58 10.74 -2.97 -2.25
C PRO A 58 9.25 -2.84 -2.60
N LEU A 59 8.96 -2.62 -3.89
CA LEU A 59 7.59 -2.70 -4.39
C LEU A 59 7.19 -4.18 -4.45
N ASN A 60 5.93 -4.46 -4.13
CA ASN A 60 5.30 -5.73 -4.51
C ASN A 60 4.93 -5.69 -6.01
N THR A 61 4.27 -6.74 -6.51
CA THR A 61 3.94 -6.78 -7.94
C THR A 61 2.95 -5.69 -8.32
N PHE A 62 1.89 -5.47 -7.53
CA PHE A 62 0.94 -4.37 -7.74
C PHE A 62 1.63 -3.00 -7.79
N GLY A 63 2.46 -2.68 -6.79
CA GLY A 63 3.18 -1.41 -6.74
C GLY A 63 4.12 -1.21 -7.92
N THR A 64 4.76 -2.29 -8.39
CA THR A 64 5.60 -2.26 -9.60
C THR A 64 4.77 -1.97 -10.84
N GLU A 65 3.60 -2.57 -10.97
CA GLU A 65 2.69 -2.34 -12.10
C GLU A 65 2.02 -0.97 -12.04
N PHE A 66 1.63 -0.48 -10.86
CA PHE A 66 1.12 0.88 -10.66
C PHE A 66 2.17 1.91 -11.08
N HIS A 67 3.43 1.69 -10.66
CA HIS A 67 4.54 2.55 -11.08
C HIS A 67 4.79 2.49 -12.59
N ALA A 68 4.78 1.29 -13.17
CA ALA A 68 4.90 1.11 -14.61
C ALA A 68 3.74 1.74 -15.40
N ASN A 69 2.56 1.84 -14.78
CA ASN A 69 1.39 2.55 -15.32
C ASN A 69 1.48 4.08 -15.15
N GLY A 70 2.64 4.60 -14.73
CA GLY A 70 2.87 6.03 -14.53
C GLY A 70 2.20 6.57 -13.26
N ASP A 71 2.07 5.74 -12.24
CA ASP A 71 1.42 6.03 -10.96
C ASP A 71 -0.02 6.53 -11.18
N LYS A 72 -0.77 5.83 -12.04
CA LYS A 72 -2.16 6.12 -12.39
C LYS A 72 -3.04 4.92 -12.14
N TRP A 73 -4.17 5.19 -11.50
CA TRP A 73 -5.28 4.26 -11.45
C TRP A 73 -6.13 4.46 -12.70
N ASP A 74 -6.30 3.40 -13.47
CA ASP A 74 -7.15 3.37 -14.65
C ASP A 74 -7.64 1.94 -14.90
N ASN A 75 -8.51 1.79 -15.90
CA ASN A 75 -9.06 0.50 -16.31
C ASN A 75 -7.98 -0.56 -16.65
N THR A 76 -6.82 -0.13 -17.18
CA THR A 76 -5.75 -1.07 -17.55
C THR A 76 -5.17 -1.74 -16.30
N LEU A 77 -4.96 -0.97 -15.24
CA LEU A 77 -4.49 -1.51 -13.98
C LEU A 77 -5.60 -2.24 -13.21
N ALA A 78 -6.83 -1.73 -13.22
CA ALA A 78 -7.96 -2.35 -12.53
C ALA A 78 -8.29 -3.77 -13.03
N LEU A 79 -8.08 -4.03 -14.34
CA LEU A 79 -8.32 -5.34 -14.96
C LEU A 79 -7.17 -6.35 -14.80
N LYS A 80 -6.02 -5.93 -14.25
CA LYS A 80 -4.90 -6.83 -13.98
C LYS A 80 -5.14 -7.64 -12.72
N ASP A 81 -4.61 -8.86 -12.72
CA ASP A 81 -4.43 -9.71 -11.55
C ASP A 81 -2.93 -9.66 -11.23
N SER A 82 -2.54 -8.71 -10.38
CA SER A 82 -1.13 -8.36 -10.18
C SER A 82 -0.36 -9.43 -9.40
N ASP A 83 -0.98 -10.08 -8.44
CA ASP A 83 -0.35 -11.09 -7.59
C ASP A 83 -0.68 -12.55 -7.96
N GLN A 84 -1.57 -12.75 -8.94
CA GLN A 84 -1.94 -14.06 -9.52
C GLN A 84 -2.77 -14.93 -8.59
N ASP A 85 -3.60 -14.31 -7.75
CA ASP A 85 -4.55 -15.00 -6.88
C ASP A 85 -5.90 -15.32 -7.56
N GLY A 86 -6.09 -14.82 -8.79
CA GLY A 86 -7.29 -15.02 -9.60
C GLY A 86 -8.33 -13.90 -9.50
N PHE A 87 -8.06 -12.84 -8.74
CA PHE A 87 -8.90 -11.65 -8.64
C PHE A 87 -8.22 -10.46 -9.31
N SER A 88 -9.02 -9.54 -9.85
CA SER A 88 -8.47 -8.32 -10.46
C SER A 88 -8.28 -7.23 -9.40
N ASN A 89 -7.25 -6.40 -9.58
CA ASN A 89 -6.96 -5.27 -8.71
C ASN A 89 -8.20 -4.40 -8.45
N GLY A 90 -9.00 -4.17 -9.49
CA GLY A 90 -10.25 -3.40 -9.42
C GLY A 90 -11.30 -4.10 -8.55
N PHE A 91 -11.43 -5.42 -8.62
CA PHE A 91 -12.33 -6.15 -7.73
C PHE A 91 -11.85 -6.06 -6.27
N GLU A 92 -10.56 -6.16 -6.04
CA GLU A 92 -9.97 -6.12 -4.70
C GLU A 92 -10.08 -4.75 -4.05
N LEU A 93 -9.86 -3.68 -4.82
CA LEU A 93 -10.04 -2.30 -4.40
C LEU A 93 -11.48 -1.78 -4.63
N GLY A 94 -12.39 -2.66 -5.06
CA GLY A 94 -13.80 -2.39 -5.34
C GLY A 94 -14.07 -1.22 -6.30
N ASP A 95 -13.17 -0.97 -7.24
CA ASP A 95 -13.39 -0.14 -8.43
C ASP A 95 -13.01 -0.98 -9.66
N GLU A 96 -13.91 -1.87 -10.03
CA GLU A 96 -13.76 -2.85 -11.09
C GLU A 96 -13.51 -2.19 -12.46
N GLU A 97 -14.02 -0.98 -12.63
CA GLU A 97 -14.00 -0.25 -13.89
C GLU A 97 -12.74 0.59 -14.03
N GLY A 98 -12.07 0.88 -12.91
CA GLY A 98 -10.85 1.68 -12.83
C GLY A 98 -11.09 3.16 -13.13
N ASP A 99 -12.26 3.70 -12.75
CA ASP A 99 -12.61 5.10 -13.03
C ASP A 99 -12.37 6.06 -11.83
N GLY A 100 -11.91 5.50 -10.71
CA GLY A 100 -11.69 6.17 -9.44
C GLY A 100 -12.89 6.13 -8.50
N THR A 101 -14.01 5.53 -8.90
CA THR A 101 -15.24 5.47 -8.13
C THR A 101 -15.41 4.08 -7.48
N SER A 102 -15.00 3.96 -6.23
CA SER A 102 -15.17 2.70 -5.50
C SER A 102 -16.64 2.41 -5.14
N THR A 103 -17.04 1.16 -5.30
CA THR A 103 -18.30 0.58 -4.84
C THR A 103 -18.26 0.18 -3.36
N VAL A 104 -17.07 0.21 -2.74
CA VAL A 104 -16.83 -0.16 -1.34
C VAL A 104 -16.16 0.99 -0.59
N THR A 105 -16.27 0.97 0.74
CA THR A 105 -15.58 1.94 1.60
C THR A 105 -14.26 1.43 2.17
N ALA A 106 -13.94 0.16 1.92
CA ALA A 106 -12.71 -0.48 2.34
C ALA A 106 -12.36 -1.60 1.34
N GLU A 107 -11.07 -1.81 1.15
CA GLU A 107 -10.49 -2.86 0.31
C GLU A 107 -11.05 -4.24 0.72
N ARG A 108 -11.30 -5.09 -0.27
CA ARG A 108 -11.71 -6.48 -0.07
C ARG A 108 -10.50 -7.36 0.29
N SER A 109 -9.34 -7.04 -0.28
CA SER A 109 -8.05 -7.75 -0.20
C SER A 109 -6.89 -6.82 -0.60
N ASN A 110 -5.65 -7.34 -0.56
CA ASN A 110 -4.45 -6.65 -1.03
C ASN A 110 -3.99 -7.20 -2.40
N PRO A 111 -4.04 -6.40 -3.49
CA PRO A 111 -3.71 -6.84 -4.86
C PRO A 111 -2.22 -7.15 -5.10
N GLY A 112 -1.38 -6.98 -4.09
CA GLY A 112 0.03 -7.31 -4.12
C GLY A 112 0.41 -8.49 -3.22
N ASP A 113 -0.56 -9.19 -2.62
CA ASP A 113 -0.37 -10.31 -1.71
C ASP A 113 -1.21 -11.53 -2.13
N PRO A 114 -0.59 -12.54 -2.79
CA PRO A 114 -1.33 -13.69 -3.34
C PRO A 114 -1.97 -14.61 -2.28
N PHE A 115 -1.71 -14.35 -1.00
CA PHE A 115 -2.30 -15.09 0.12
C PHE A 115 -3.44 -14.34 0.81
N ASP A 116 -3.75 -13.12 0.39
CA ASP A 116 -4.81 -12.28 0.93
C ASP A 116 -5.94 -12.09 -0.09
N SER A 117 -6.55 -13.18 -0.56
CA SER A 117 -7.62 -13.11 -1.56
C SER A 117 -9.00 -12.84 -0.93
N PRO A 118 -9.95 -12.21 -1.67
CA PRO A 118 -11.31 -12.00 -1.19
C PRO A 118 -12.01 -13.30 -0.79
N SER A 119 -12.52 -13.35 0.43
CA SER A 119 -13.38 -14.46 0.84
C SER A 119 -14.70 -14.43 0.06
N SER A 120 -15.16 -15.57 -0.45
CA SER A 120 -16.45 -15.71 -1.14
C SER A 120 -17.69 -15.48 -0.24
N LEU A 121 -17.48 -15.31 1.07
CA LEU A 121 -18.53 -15.08 2.06
C LEU A 121 -18.31 -13.74 2.75
N ASP A 122 -19.09 -12.73 2.36
CA ASP A 122 -19.11 -11.45 3.09
C ASP A 122 -19.83 -11.58 4.46
N GLU A 123 -19.66 -10.59 5.33
CA GLU A 123 -20.27 -10.58 6.67
C GLU A 123 -21.81 -10.71 6.61
N LYS A 124 -22.43 -10.17 5.55
CA LYS A 124 -23.87 -10.27 5.30
C LYS A 124 -24.29 -11.72 5.00
N SER A 125 -23.50 -12.43 4.20
CA SER A 125 -23.68 -13.85 3.89
C SER A 125 -23.50 -14.70 5.13
N TRP A 126 -22.55 -14.35 6.01
CA TRP A 126 -22.40 -15.02 7.31
C TRP A 126 -23.62 -14.83 8.22
N GLY A 127 -24.22 -13.64 8.22
CA GLY A 127 -25.47 -13.36 8.94
C GLY A 127 -26.65 -14.21 8.43
N ILE A 128 -26.76 -14.40 7.12
CA ILE A 128 -27.78 -15.25 6.50
C ILE A 128 -27.54 -16.73 6.84
N ILE A 129 -26.30 -17.20 6.71
CA ILE A 129 -25.90 -18.57 7.04
C ILE A 129 -26.23 -18.90 8.51
N LYS A 130 -25.91 -18.00 9.44
CA LYS A 130 -26.27 -18.16 10.87
C LYS A 130 -27.77 -18.30 11.09
N LYS A 131 -28.58 -17.48 10.42
CA LYS A 131 -30.04 -17.55 10.53
C LYS A 131 -30.59 -18.88 10.01
N LEU A 132 -30.09 -19.36 8.87
CA LEU A 132 -30.50 -20.64 8.29
C LEU A 132 -30.26 -21.81 9.26
N PHE A 133 -29.07 -21.91 9.85
CA PHE A 133 -28.76 -22.97 10.81
C PHE A 133 -29.55 -22.85 12.12
N THR A 134 -29.76 -21.62 12.61
CA THR A 134 -30.54 -21.40 13.84
C THR A 134 -32.01 -21.80 13.66
N ASP A 135 -32.59 -21.52 12.48
CA ASP A 135 -33.97 -21.87 12.17
C ASP A 135 -34.16 -23.37 11.95
N GLU A 136 -33.19 -24.06 11.35
CA GLU A 136 -33.20 -25.52 11.19
C GLU A 136 -33.13 -26.25 12.54
N GLN A 137 -32.23 -25.82 13.43
CA GLN A 137 -32.15 -26.35 14.79
C GLN A 137 -33.46 -26.14 15.57
N ARG A 138 -34.10 -24.97 15.42
CA ARG A 138 -35.40 -24.68 16.05
C ARG A 138 -36.53 -25.56 15.49
N ARG A 139 -36.49 -25.92 14.21
CA ARG A 139 -37.46 -26.85 13.60
C ARG A 139 -37.25 -28.29 14.05
N SER A 140 -36.00 -28.72 14.25
CA SER A 140 -35.69 -30.08 14.72
C SER A 140 -36.03 -30.33 16.19
N MET A 141 -36.25 -29.28 16.99
CA MET A 141 -36.60 -29.36 18.42
C MET A 141 -38.12 -29.26 18.69
N ARG A 142 -38.95 -29.20 17.65
CA ARG A 142 -40.42 -29.22 17.73
C ARG A 142 -40.95 -30.55 17.21
#